data_AF-X1IJD1-F1
#
_entry.id   AF-X1IJD1-F1
#
_cell.length_a   1.000
_cell.length_b   1.000
_cell.length_c   1.000
_cell.angle_alpha   90.00
_cell.angle_beta   90.00
_cell.angle_gamma   90.00
#
_symmetry.space_group_name_H-M   'P 1'
#
loop_
_entity.id
_entity.type
_entity.pdbx_description
1 polymer ?
#
loop_
_entity_poly.entity_id
_entity_poly.type
_entity_poly.pdbx_seq_one_letter_code
_entity_poly.pdbx_strand_id
1 'polypeptide(L)'
;MKIGVISDSHDRLDYLKKAISILKEKDISTLIHLGDYISPFTIPLLDIENVWGVFGNNDGDRLLLKKKANEKGIKILQGPVSIELEGRKIVFMHEPYEIGAFRK
;
A
#
# COMPACT_ATOMS: atom_id res chain seq x y z
N MET A 1 8.03 -9.06 13.59
CA MET A 1 7.23 -8.30 12.63
C MET A 1 7.19 -6.80 12.93
N LYS A 2 7.86 -5.98 12.10
CA LYS A 2 7.58 -4.55 11.98
C LYS A 2 7.10 -4.31 10.54
N ILE A 3 5.98 -3.62 10.38
CA ILE A 3 5.41 -3.29 9.07
C ILE A 3 5.22 -1.77 8.99
N GLY A 4 5.51 -1.20 7.82
CA GLY A 4 5.11 0.15 7.48
C GLY A 4 3.66 0.15 7.02
N VAL A 5 2.86 1.09 7.50
CA VAL A 5 1.50 1.31 7.00
C VAL A 5 1.36 2.79 6.67
N ILE A 6 0.98 3.08 5.43
CA ILE A 6 0.67 4.43 4.95
C ILE A 6 -0.62 4.40 4.14
N SER A 7 -1.19 5.57 3.87
CA SER A 7 -2.40 5.74 3.05
C SER A 7 -2.40 7.15 2.48
N ASP A 8 -3.29 7.41 1.52
CA ASP A 8 -3.67 8.77 1.14
C ASP A 8 -2.45 9.62 0.77
N SER A 9 -1.58 9.07 -0.09
CA SER A 9 -0.39 9.80 -0.52
C SER A 9 -0.74 10.98 -1.43
N HIS A 10 -1.87 10.94 -2.14
CA HIS A 10 -2.46 12.07 -2.87
C HIS A 10 -1.45 12.90 -3.69
N ASP A 11 -0.56 12.25 -4.45
CA ASP A 11 0.53 12.87 -5.23
C ASP A 11 1.49 13.77 -4.41
N ARG A 12 1.46 13.70 -3.08
CA ARG A 12 2.33 14.46 -2.16
C ARG A 12 3.73 13.85 -2.12
N LEU A 13 4.46 13.96 -3.23
CA LEU A 13 5.75 13.28 -3.46
C LEU A 13 6.78 13.52 -2.36
N ASP A 14 6.87 14.74 -1.83
CA ASP A 14 7.83 15.07 -0.77
C ASP A 14 7.51 14.32 0.53
N TYR A 15 6.23 14.21 0.88
CA TYR A 15 5.78 13.47 2.05
C TYR A 15 5.94 11.96 1.84
N LEU A 16 5.63 11.46 0.64
CA LEU A 16 5.83 10.05 0.32
C LEU A 16 7.32 9.67 0.39
N LYS A 17 8.21 10.46 -0.20
CA LYS A 17 9.67 10.25 -0.10
C LYS A 17 10.14 10.26 1.36
N LYS A 18 9.67 11.23 2.16
CA LYS A 18 10.01 11.31 3.58
C LYS A 18 9.52 10.08 4.36
N ALA A 19 8.30 9.63 4.11
CA ALA A 19 7.76 8.42 4.73
C ALA A 19 8.61 7.20 4.39
N ILE A 20 8.98 7.03 3.11
CA ILE A 20 9.82 5.92 2.66
C ILE A 20 11.23 5.98 3.27
N SER A 21 11.83 7.17 3.41
CA SER A 21 13.11 7.35 4.13
C SER A 21 13.02 6.88 5.58
N ILE A 22 11.98 7.32 6.31
CA ILE A 22 11.75 6.93 7.71
C ILE A 22 11.57 5.42 7.85
N LEU A 23 10.87 4.77 6.90
CA LEU A 23 10.69 3.33 6.90
C LEU A 23 12.02 2.59 6.67
N LYS A 24 12.83 3.06 5.72
CA LYS A 24 14.16 2.50 5.46
C LYS A 24 15.11 2.67 6.65
N GLU A 25 15.14 3.85 7.26
CA GLU A 25 15.93 4.15 8.47
C GLU A 25 15.54 3.27 9.68
N LYS A 26 14.33 2.69 9.66
CA LYS A 26 13.82 1.79 10.70
C LYS A 26 13.94 0.30 10.32
N ASP A 27 14.67 -0.02 9.25
CA ASP A 27 14.85 -1.36 8.72
C ASP A 27 13.52 -2.07 8.41
N ILE A 28 12.54 -1.33 7.89
CA ILE A 28 11.26 -1.89 7.47
C ILE A 28 11.37 -2.46 6.05
N SER A 29 11.22 -3.79 5.94
CA SER A 29 11.23 -4.50 4.65
C SER A 29 9.83 -4.72 4.06
N THR A 30 8.75 -4.53 4.83
CA THR A 30 7.37 -4.70 4.36
C THR A 30 6.52 -3.44 4.57
N LEU A 31 5.87 -3.00 3.51
CA LEU A 31 4.97 -1.83 3.47
C LEU A 31 3.57 -2.24 3.01
N ILE A 32 2.54 -1.74 3.70
CA ILE A 32 1.15 -1.76 3.26
C ILE A 32 0.72 -0.32 2.96
N HIS A 33 0.26 -0.04 1.73
CA HIS A 33 -0.33 1.24 1.36
C HIS A 33 -1.85 1.09 1.15
N LEU A 34 -2.66 1.82 1.90
CA LEU A 34 -4.11 1.65 1.93
C LEU A 34 -4.84 2.41 0.81
N GLY A 35 -4.22 2.60 -0.36
CA GLY A 35 -4.84 3.29 -1.49
C GLY A 35 -4.73 4.81 -1.49
N ASP A 36 -5.36 5.43 -2.48
CA ASP A 36 -5.26 6.86 -2.79
C ASP A 36 -3.82 7.29 -3.10
N TYR A 37 -3.26 6.59 -4.10
CA TYR A 37 -2.02 6.92 -4.77
C TYR A 37 -2.20 8.12 -5.71
N ILE A 38 -3.39 8.23 -6.32
CA ILE A 38 -3.79 9.13 -7.41
C ILE A 38 -3.04 8.81 -8.71
N SER A 39 -1.81 9.27 -8.86
CA SER A 39 -1.13 9.23 -10.16
C SER A 39 -0.09 8.12 -10.24
N PRO A 40 0.09 7.45 -11.39
CA PRO A 40 1.07 6.36 -11.54
C PRO A 40 2.54 6.75 -11.30
N PHE A 41 2.89 8.04 -11.23
CA PHE A 41 4.26 8.46 -10.90
C PHE A 41 4.61 8.30 -9.42
N THR A 42 3.65 8.01 -8.54
CA THR A 42 3.90 7.74 -7.12
C THR A 42 4.47 6.34 -6.90
N ILE A 43 4.07 5.36 -7.72
CA ILE A 43 4.47 3.95 -7.60
C ILE A 43 5.99 3.73 -7.55
N PRO A 44 6.81 4.37 -8.40
CA PRO A 44 8.27 4.24 -8.31
C PRO A 44 8.86 4.65 -6.96
N LEU A 45 8.21 5.54 -6.21
CA LEU A 45 8.68 6.02 -4.91
C LEU A 45 8.46 5.03 -3.78
N LEU A 46 7.60 4.01 -3.96
CA LEU A 46 7.33 2.94 -2.99
C LEU A 46 8.48 1.93 -2.96
N ASP A 47 9.67 2.42 -2.63
CA ASP A 47 10.93 1.69 -2.75
C ASP A 47 11.24 0.89 -1.48
N ILE A 48 10.40 -0.11 -1.20
CA ILE A 48 10.53 -1.05 -0.09
C ILE A 48 10.50 -2.47 -0.68
N GLU A 49 11.19 -3.43 -0.06
CA GLU A 49 11.37 -4.78 -0.63
C GLU A 49 10.05 -5.52 -0.90
N ASN A 50 9.10 -5.45 0.04
CA ASN A 50 7.82 -6.15 -0.05
C ASN A 50 6.66 -5.17 0.14
N VAL A 51 6.05 -4.72 -0.95
CA VAL A 51 4.95 -3.74 -0.91
C VAL A 51 3.62 -4.38 -1.28
N TRP A 52 2.65 -4.22 -0.40
CA TRP A 52 1.25 -4.57 -0.60
C TRP A 52 0.40 -3.30 -0.64
N GLY A 53 -0.63 -3.32 -1.45
CA GLY A 53 -1.50 -2.18 -1.67
C GLY A 53 -2.93 -2.56 -1.96
N VAL A 54 -3.85 -1.67 -1.61
CA VAL A 54 -5.23 -1.68 -2.12
C VAL A 54 -5.49 -0.41 -2.90
N PHE A 55 -6.42 -0.45 -3.85
CA PHE A 55 -6.94 0.78 -4.45
C PHE A 55 -7.80 1.56 -3.46
N GLY A 56 -7.66 2.88 -3.50
CA GLY A 56 -8.58 3.82 -2.87
C GLY A 56 -9.68 4.28 -3.82
N ASN A 57 -10.58 5.12 -3.31
CA ASN A 57 -11.71 5.63 -4.06
C ASN A 57 -11.29 6.73 -5.05
N ASN A 58 -10.16 7.41 -4.82
CA ASN A 58 -9.63 8.44 -5.72
C ASN A 58 -8.64 7.90 -6.77
N ASP A 59 -8.28 6.62 -6.71
CA ASP A 59 -7.43 5.97 -7.71
C ASP A 59 -8.19 5.75 -9.03
N GLY A 60 -8.08 6.71 -9.95
CA GLY A 60 -8.74 6.69 -11.25
C GLY A 60 -8.09 5.73 -12.25
N ASP A 61 -6.80 5.93 -12.58
CA ASP A 61 -6.09 5.10 -13.56
C ASP A 61 -5.53 3.81 -12.94
N ARG A 62 -6.46 2.95 -12.48
CA ARG A 62 -6.13 1.69 -11.82
C ARG A 62 -5.33 0.75 -12.71
N LEU A 63 -5.53 0.79 -14.02
CA LEU A 63 -4.84 -0.08 -14.96
C LEU A 63 -3.37 0.32 -15.08
N LEU A 64 -3.07 1.61 -15.23
CA LEU A 64 -1.69 2.08 -15.30
C LEU A 64 -0.98 2.01 -13.94
N LEU A 65 -1.69 2.29 -12.84
CA LEU A 65 -1.18 2.07 -11.47
C LEU A 65 -0.75 0.62 -11.28
N LYS A 66 -1.62 -0.34 -11.63
CA LYS A 66 -1.33 -1.77 -11.52
C LYS A 66 -0.18 -2.20 -12.44
N LYS A 67 -0.13 -1.69 -13.68
CA LYS A 67 0.95 -1.99 -14.61
C LYS A 67 2.31 -1.58 -14.02
N LYS A 68 2.44 -0.33 -13.57
CA LYS A 68 3.67 0.17 -12.96
C LYS A 68 4.02 -0.54 -11.65
N ALA A 69 3.02 -0.93 -10.87
CA ALA A 69 3.23 -1.68 -9.64
C ALA A 69 3.83 -3.06 -9.95
N ASN A 70 3.27 -3.78 -10.93
CA ASN A 70 3.78 -5.08 -11.35
C ASN A 70 5.21 -5.00 -11.90
N GLU A 71 5.55 -3.94 -12.64
CA GLU A 71 6.93 -3.69 -13.11
C GLU A 71 7.94 -3.60 -11.96
N LYS A 72 7.51 -3.18 -10.76
CA LYS A 72 8.32 -3.13 -9.53
C LYS A 72 8.09 -4.32 -8.59
N GLY A 73 7.28 -5.31 -8.96
CA GLY A 73 6.90 -6.42 -8.07
C GLY A 73 5.95 -6.03 -6.92
N ILE A 74 5.36 -4.83 -6.97
CA ILE A 74 4.41 -4.32 -5.98
C ILE A 74 3.03 -4.90 -6.25
N LYS A 75 2.34 -5.36 -5.20
CA LYS A 75 1.02 -5.98 -5.31
C LYS A 75 -0.08 -5.00 -4.92
N ILE A 76 -0.66 -4.31 -5.90
CA ILE A 76 -1.87 -3.48 -5.70
C ILE A 76 -3.11 -4.26 -6.12
N LEU A 77 -4.05 -4.41 -5.20
CA LEU A 77 -5.23 -5.26 -5.33
C LEU A 77 -6.51 -4.46 -5.10
N GLN A 78 -7.65 -5.01 -5.52
CA GLN A 78 -8.94 -4.47 -5.10
C GLN A 78 -9.20 -4.88 -3.65
N GLY A 79 -9.42 -3.91 -2.75
CA GLY A 79 -9.77 -4.16 -1.36
C GLY A 79 -11.21 -4.68 -1.20
N PRO A 80 -11.53 -5.36 -0.08
CA PRO A 80 -10.63 -5.74 1.02
C PRO A 80 -9.70 -6.91 0.67
N VAL A 81 -8.50 -6.93 1.24
CA VAL A 81 -7.48 -7.96 1.01
C VAL A 81 -7.08 -8.61 2.33
N SER A 82 -6.92 -9.94 2.30
CA SER A 82 -6.31 -10.70 3.39
C SER A 82 -4.96 -11.26 2.94
N ILE A 83 -3.94 -11.07 3.76
CA ILE A 83 -2.61 -11.70 3.58
C ILE A 83 -2.18 -12.39 4.87
N GLU A 84 -1.15 -13.22 4.77
CA GLU A 84 -0.45 -13.79 5.91
C GLU A 84 1.01 -13.34 5.87
N LEU A 85 1.48 -12.70 6.95
CA LEU A 85 2.85 -12.26 7.13
C LEU A 85 3.37 -12.78 8.46
N GLU A 86 4.50 -13.49 8.46
CA GLU A 86 5.11 -14.07 9.69
C GLU A 86 4.09 -14.83 10.56
N GLY A 87 3.19 -15.60 9.96
CA GLY A 87 2.15 -16.38 10.66
C GLY A 87 0.97 -15.55 11.21
N ARG A 88 0.89 -14.25 10.85
CA ARG A 88 -0.23 -13.37 11.24
C ARG A 88 -1.09 -13.05 10.04
N LYS A 89 -2.40 -13.30 10.18
CA LYS A 89 -3.40 -12.91 9.19
C LYS A 89 -3.71 -11.42 9.34
N ILE A 90 -3.54 -10.66 8.27
CA ILE A 90 -3.78 -9.21 8.22
C ILE A 90 -4.82 -8.95 7.15
N VAL A 91 -5.87 -8.21 7.50
CA VAL A 91 -6.88 -7.72 6.57
C VAL A 91 -6.76 -6.21 6.46
N PHE A 92 -6.78 -5.69 5.23
CA PHE A 92 -6.71 -4.26 4.97
C PHE A 92 -7.56 -3.85 3.78
N MET A 93 -8.05 -2.62 3.83
CA MET A 93 -8.98 -2.01 2.87
C MET A 93 -8.83 -0.49 2.97
N HIS A 94 -9.18 0.24 1.91
CA HIS A 94 -9.16 1.71 1.93
C HIS A 94 -10.39 2.24 2.69
N GLU A 95 -11.58 1.93 2.17
CA GLU A 95 -12.85 2.22 2.83
C GLU A 95 -13.30 1.02 3.67
N PRO A 96 -13.93 1.26 4.83
CA PRO A 96 -14.45 0.21 5.69
C PRO A 96 -15.58 -0.55 4.99
N TYR A 97 -15.33 -1.81 4.65
CA TYR A 97 -16.31 -2.74 4.10
C TYR A 97 -16.49 -3.90 5.07
N GLU A 98 -17.73 -4.14 5.53
CA GLU A 98 -18.11 -5.27 6.39
C GLU A 98 -17.17 -5.52 7.60
N ILE A 99 -16.72 -4.45 8.29
CA ILE A 99 -15.79 -4.57 9.45
C ILE A 99 -16.25 -5.63 10.47
N GLY A 100 -17.56 -5.75 10.70
CA GLY A 100 -18.12 -6.74 11.62
C GLY A 100 -17.75 -8.18 11.29
N ALA A 101 -17.60 -8.53 10.01
CA ALA A 101 -17.20 -9.88 9.58
C ALA A 101 -15.74 -10.22 9.91
N PHE A 102 -14.90 -9.21 10.16
CA PHE A 102 -13.48 -9.36 10.47
C PHE A 102 -13.16 -9.27 11.96
N ARG A 103 -14.14 -8.91 12.80
CA ARG A 103 -14.01 -8.95 14.26
C ARG A 103 -14.18 -10.40 14.72
N LYS A 104 -13.06 -11.09 14.94
CA LYS A 104 -13.02 -12.37 15.66
C LYS A 104 -12.66 -12.14 17.11
#